data_AF-M0ZK79-F1
#
_entry.id   AF-M0ZK79-F1
#
_cell.length_a   1.000
_cell.length_b   1.000
_cell.length_c   1.000
_cell.angle_alpha   90.00
_cell.angle_beta   90.00
_cell.angle_gamma   90.00
#
_symmetry.space_group_name_H-M   'P 1'
#
loop_
_entity.id
_entity.type
_entity.pdbx_description
1 polymer ?
#
loop_
_entity_poly.entity_id
_entity_poly.type
_entity_poly.pdbx_seq_one_letter_code
_entity_poly.pdbx_strand_id
1 'polypeptide(L)'
;ILLPSGEAVVKCKPQIDLIKNCPGRGMIITGPAPQGSGFDFYSHFFCPKFGINEASPRGGVLNLHVDDAKQKVFMRGNVVAVMEGSLLV
;
A
#
# COMPACT_ATOMS: atom_id res chain seq x y z
N ILE A 1 -10.67 -2.31 3.00
CA ILE A 1 -11.15 -2.73 4.35
C ILE A 1 -10.44 -1.88 5.38
N LEU A 2 -11.18 -1.36 6.37
CA LEU A 2 -10.59 -0.65 7.50
C LEU A 2 -10.45 -1.62 8.69
N LEU A 3 -9.25 -1.68 9.27
CA LEU A 3 -8.88 -2.47 10.43
C LEU A 3 -8.67 -1.55 11.64
N PRO A 4 -8.77 -2.07 12.87
CA PRO A 4 -8.72 -1.24 14.08
C PRO A 4 -7.35 -0.65 14.39
N SER A 5 -6.24 -1.20 13.84
CA SER A 5 -4.90 -0.68 14.05
C SER A 5 -3.93 -1.02 12.92
N GLY A 6 -2.79 -0.32 12.88
CA GLY A 6 -1.69 -0.60 11.95
C GLY A 6 -1.04 -1.96 12.19
N GLU A 7 -0.94 -2.43 13.44
CA GLU A 7 -0.46 -3.78 13.74
C GLU A 7 -1.41 -4.85 13.21
N ALA A 8 -2.72 -4.60 13.25
CA ALA A 8 -3.71 -5.49 12.65
C ALA A 8 -3.54 -5.55 11.13
N VAL A 9 -3.22 -4.43 10.48
CA VAL A 9 -2.86 -4.37 9.05
C VAL A 9 -1.62 -5.22 8.75
N VAL A 10 -0.53 -5.03 9.49
CA VAL A 10 0.74 -5.75 9.29
C VAL A 10 0.59 -7.26 9.53
N LYS A 11 -0.23 -7.68 10.49
CA LYS A 11 -0.46 -9.10 10.81
C LYS A 11 -1.52 -9.75 9.94
N CYS A 12 -2.28 -8.98 9.16
CA CYS A 12 -3.39 -9.48 8.38
C CYS A 12 -2.89 -10.42 7.27
N LYS A 13 -3.39 -11.66 7.26
CA LYS A 13 -3.19 -12.63 6.18
C LYS A 13 -4.53 -12.92 5.52
N PRO A 14 -4.94 -12.15 4.51
CA PRO A 14 -6.22 -12.36 3.87
C PRO A 14 -6.21 -13.63 3.00
N GLN A 15 -7.37 -14.24 2.80
CA GLN A 15 -7.51 -15.39 1.90
C GLN A 15 -7.40 -14.94 0.45
N ILE A 16 -6.23 -15.18 -0.16
CA ILE A 16 -5.87 -14.69 -1.48
C ILE A 16 -6.81 -15.21 -2.58
N ASP A 17 -7.25 -16.46 -2.49
CA ASP A 17 -8.17 -17.05 -3.47
C ASP A 17 -9.51 -16.33 -3.51
N LEU A 18 -9.99 -15.86 -2.36
CA LEU A 18 -11.22 -15.07 -2.28
C LEU A 18 -11.02 -13.68 -2.91
N ILE A 19 -9.89 -13.02 -2.62
CA ILE A 19 -9.56 -11.71 -3.21
C ILE A 19 -9.45 -11.80 -4.73
N LYS A 20 -8.90 -12.90 -5.27
CA LYS A 20 -8.80 -13.14 -6.71
C LYS A 20 -10.16 -13.17 -7.39
N ASN A 21 -11.20 -13.61 -6.68
CA ASN A 21 -12.57 -13.68 -7.17
C ASN A 21 -13.38 -12.39 -6.92
N CYS A 22 -12.92 -11.48 -6.04
CA CYS A 22 -13.61 -10.22 -5.77
C CYS A 22 -13.66 -9.32 -7.03
N PRO A 23 -14.73 -8.52 -7.23
CA PRO A 23 -14.74 -7.50 -8.28
C PRO A 23 -13.66 -6.43 -8.05
N GLY A 24 -13.16 -5.81 -9.13
CA GLY A 24 -12.09 -4.81 -9.07
C GLY A 24 -10.68 -5.37 -9.29
N ARG A 25 -9.65 -4.55 -9.03
CA ARG A 25 -8.24 -4.85 -9.32
C ARG A 25 -7.51 -5.58 -8.19
N GLY A 26 -8.00 -5.45 -6.97
CA GLY A 26 -7.37 -5.96 -5.76
C GLY A 26 -8.06 -5.42 -4.52
N MET A 27 -7.46 -5.64 -3.36
CA MET A 27 -7.98 -5.23 -2.07
C MET A 27 -6.95 -4.42 -1.31
N ILE A 28 -7.35 -3.23 -0.84
CA ILE A 28 -6.56 -2.44 0.09
C ILE A 28 -7.09 -2.70 1.51
N ILE A 29 -6.19 -3.01 2.44
CA ILE A 29 -6.48 -2.99 3.88
C ILE A 29 -5.75 -1.80 4.49
N THR A 30 -6.42 -1.08 5.38
CA THR A 30 -5.89 0.15 6.00
C THR A 30 -6.27 0.16 7.48
N GLY A 31 -5.48 0.79 8.33
CA GLY A 31 -5.75 0.91 9.76
C GLY A 31 -4.96 2.05 10.39
N PRO A 32 -5.46 2.67 11.46
CA PRO A 32 -4.82 3.82 12.09
C PRO A 32 -3.46 3.42 12.65
N ALA A 33 -2.46 4.28 12.48
CA ALA A 33 -1.14 4.04 13.01
C ALA A 33 -1.15 4.11 14.55
N PRO A 34 -0.28 3.35 15.23
CA PRO A 34 -0.13 3.48 16.68
C PRO A 34 0.30 4.91 17.06
N GLN A 35 -0.19 5.38 18.22
CA GLN A 35 0.14 6.71 18.73
C GLN A 35 1.66 6.87 18.89
N GLY A 36 2.18 8.02 18.48
CA GLY A 36 3.61 8.32 18.57
C GLY A 36 4.48 7.72 17.44
N SER A 37 3.90 6.97 16.50
CA SER A 37 4.64 6.42 15.35
C SER A 37 5.11 7.46 14.33
N GLY A 38 4.51 8.66 14.34
CA GLY A 38 4.77 9.70 13.35
C GLY A 38 4.08 9.46 11.99
N PHE A 39 3.21 8.47 11.90
CA PHE A 39 2.40 8.17 10.72
C PHE A 39 0.90 8.31 11.03
N ASP A 40 0.09 8.55 10.00
CA ASP A 40 -1.36 8.63 10.14
C ASP A 40 -2.01 7.24 10.10
N PHE A 41 -1.55 6.38 9.19
CA PHE A 41 -2.11 5.04 8.97
C PHE A 41 -1.12 4.09 8.31
N TYR A 42 -1.42 2.79 8.39
CA TYR A 42 -0.74 1.72 7.67
C TYR A 42 -1.68 1.16 6.60
N SER A 43 -1.12 0.72 5.47
CA SER A 43 -1.91 0.16 4.38
C SER A 43 -1.16 -0.95 3.62
N HIS A 44 -1.86 -2.04 3.28
CA HIS A 44 -1.37 -3.09 2.37
C HIS A 44 -2.30 -3.23 1.17
N PHE A 45 -1.73 -3.53 0.00
CA PHE A 45 -2.46 -3.76 -1.24
C PHE A 45 -2.20 -5.17 -1.76
N PHE A 46 -3.29 -5.94 -1.90
CA PHE A 46 -3.29 -7.31 -2.43
C PHE A 46 -3.91 -7.32 -3.82
N CYS A 47 -3.23 -7.85 -4.83
CA CYS A 47 -3.68 -7.80 -6.22
C CYS A 47 -3.51 -9.12 -6.99
N PRO A 48 -4.00 -10.26 -6.45
CA PRO A 48 -3.71 -11.61 -6.98
C PRO A 48 -4.20 -11.87 -8.40
N LYS A 49 -5.11 -11.03 -8.92
CA LYS A 49 -5.53 -11.09 -10.33
C LYS A 49 -4.40 -10.84 -11.31
N PHE A 50 -3.36 -10.10 -10.89
CA PHE A 50 -2.18 -9.86 -11.71
C PHE A 50 -1.04 -10.85 -11.40
N GLY A 51 -1.33 -11.96 -10.71
CA GLY A 51 -0.32 -12.93 -10.29
C GLY A 51 0.56 -12.44 -9.12
N ILE A 52 0.21 -11.30 -8.51
CA ILE A 52 0.94 -10.69 -7.40
C ILE A 52 0.05 -10.76 -6.16
N ASN A 53 0.41 -11.61 -5.19
CA ASN A 53 -0.40 -11.75 -3.98
C ASN A 53 -0.44 -10.45 -3.17
N GLU A 54 0.72 -9.81 -3.00
CA GLU A 54 0.89 -8.52 -2.30
C GLU A 54 1.83 -7.61 -3.10
N ALA A 55 1.47 -6.34 -3.27
CA ALA A 55 2.21 -5.41 -4.11
C ALA A 55 3.64 -5.13 -3.62
N SER A 56 3.86 -5.06 -2.31
CA SER A 56 5.21 -4.94 -1.73
C SER A 56 5.23 -5.44 -0.29
N PRO A 57 5.88 -6.58 -0.01
CA PRO A 57 6.04 -7.07 1.37
C PRO A 57 7.04 -6.21 2.17
N ARG A 58 7.88 -5.41 1.50
CA ARG A 58 8.83 -4.49 2.14
C ARG A 58 8.17 -3.22 2.65
N GLY A 59 6.96 -2.90 2.16
CA GLY A 59 6.30 -1.62 2.42
C GLY A 59 7.07 -0.42 1.86
N GLY A 60 6.76 0.76 2.41
CA GLY A 60 7.39 2.03 2.08
C GLY A 60 6.70 3.18 2.80
N VAL A 61 7.36 4.34 2.88
CA VAL A 61 6.78 5.57 3.43
C VAL A 61 6.25 6.43 2.29
N LEU A 62 4.97 6.79 2.38
CA LEU A 62 4.30 7.67 1.44
C LEU A 62 3.72 8.87 2.19
N ASN A 63 4.15 10.07 1.80
CA ASN A 63 3.57 11.31 2.29
C ASN A 63 2.43 11.71 1.36
N LEU A 64 1.24 11.84 1.93
CA LEU A 64 0.04 12.23 1.23
C LEU A 64 -0.35 13.64 1.62
N HIS A 65 -0.68 14.47 0.63
CA HIS A 65 -1.26 15.77 0.85
C HIS A 65 -2.53 15.91 0.03
N VAL A 66 -3.66 16.14 0.71
CA VAL A 66 -4.94 16.41 0.07
C VAL A 66 -5.09 17.92 -0.09
N ASP A 67 -5.30 18.37 -1.32
CA ASP A 67 -5.66 19.74 -1.66
C ASP A 67 -7.17 19.78 -1.94
N ASP A 68 -7.95 20.13 -0.92
CA ASP A 68 -9.41 20.19 -0.99
C ASP A 68 -9.91 21.20 -2.03
N ALA A 69 -9.23 22.34 -2.17
CA ALA A 69 -9.63 23.37 -3.13
C ALA A 69 -9.52 22.88 -4.58
N LYS A 70 -8.49 22.06 -4.87
CA LYS A 70 -8.27 21.50 -6.21
C LYS A 70 -8.84 20.08 -6.38
N GLN A 71 -9.40 19.49 -5.32
CA GLN A 71 -9.84 18.09 -5.29
C GLN A 71 -8.73 17.13 -5.78
N LYS A 72 -7.50 17.34 -5.28
CA LYS A 72 -6.31 16.58 -5.69
C LYS A 72 -5.61 15.94 -4.51
N VAL A 73 -5.02 14.77 -4.75
CA VAL A 73 -4.12 14.10 -3.81
C VAL A 73 -2.73 14.12 -4.39
N PHE A 74 -1.78 14.68 -3.65
CA PHE A 74 -0.37 14.68 -3.96
C PHE A 74 0.32 13.56 -3.19
N MET A 75 1.18 12.82 -3.88
CA MET A 75 1.96 11.71 -3.33
C MET A 75 3.45 12.06 -3.40
N ARG A 76 4.16 11.88 -2.29
CA ARG A 76 5.61 12.09 -2.21
C ARG A 76 6.27 10.92 -1.49
N GLY A 77 7.42 10.50 -1.97
CA GLY A 77 8.24 9.47 -1.33
C GLY A 77 9.70 9.71 -1.62
N ASN A 78 10.57 9.09 -0.82
CA ASN A 78 12.00 9.10 -1.08
C ASN A 78 12.31 8.03 -2.14
N VAL A 79 13.19 8.37 -3.08
CA VAL A 79 13.61 7.47 -4.15
C VAL A 79 15.12 7.33 -4.09
N VAL A 80 15.60 6.09 -4.17
CA VAL A 80 17.02 5.74 -4.21
C VAL A 80 17.27 4.87 -5.43
N ALA A 81 18.31 5.19 -6.20
CA ALA A 81 18.74 4.33 -7.30
C ALA A 81 19.34 3.04 -6.73
N VAL A 82 18.77 1.89 -7.11
CA VAL A 82 19.24 0.57 -6.65
C VAL A 82 20.33 0.02 -7.58
N MET A 83 20.20 0.29 -8.88
CA MET A 83 21.12 -0.16 -9.92
C MET A 83 21.19 0.89 -11.02
N GLU A 84 22.39 1.08 -11.55
CA GLU A 84 22.65 1.81 -12.79
C GLU A 84 23.24 0.84 -13.81
N GLY A 85 22.80 0.91 -15.06
CA GLY A 85 23.23 -0.01 -16.11
C GLY A 85 22.61 0.32 -17.46
N SER A 86 22.99 -0.44 -18.48
CA SER A 86 22.46 -0.32 -19.85
C SER A 86 21.75 -1.61 -20.26
N LEU A 87 20.69 -1.46 -21.05
CA LEU A 87 20.00 -2.55 -21.73
C LEU A 87 20.32 -2.48 -23.21
N LEU A 88 20.91 -3.54 -23.76
CA LEU A 88 21.07 -3.69 -25.21
C LEU A 88 19.79 -4.33 -25.76
N VAL A 89 19.12 -3.63 -26.67
CA VAL A 89 17.89 -4.08 -27.34
C VAL A 89 18.17 -4.50 -28.77
#